data_AF-W1W5Y9-F1
#
_entry.id   AF-W1W5Y9-F1
#
_cell.length_a   1.000
_cell.length_b   1.000
_cell.length_c   1.000
_cell.angle_alpha   90.00
_cell.angle_beta   90.00
_cell.angle_gamma   90.00
#
_symmetry.space_group_name_H-M   'P 1'
#
loop_
_entity.id
_entity.type
_entity.pdbx_description
1 polymer ?
#
loop_
_entity_poly.entity_id
_entity_poly.type
_entity_poly.pdbx_seq_one_letter_code
_entity_poly.pdbx_strand_id
1 'polypeptide(L)'
;LDVELVGFSGSLLPNDATNHGELDANVFQHRPFLEQDNQAHGYKLVAVGNTFVFPMAGYSKKIKTVAQIKEGATVAIPNDPTNLGRALLLLQKEKLITLKEGKGLLPTALDITENPRHLQIMELEGAQLPRVLDDPKVDVAIISTTYIQQTRLSPVHDSVFIEDKNSPYVN
;
A
#
# COMPACT_ATOMS: atom_id res chain seq x y z
N LEU A 1 -5.13 -18.28 27.55
CA LEU A 1 -5.97 -18.11 26.35
C LEU A 1 -5.61 -19.23 25.41
N ASP A 2 -6.62 -19.86 24.80
CA ASP A 2 -6.43 -20.70 23.62
C ASP A 2 -6.69 -19.81 22.40
N VAL A 3 -5.86 -19.89 21.36
CA VAL A 3 -5.92 -19.00 20.19
C VAL A 3 -5.81 -19.85 18.93
N GLU A 4 -6.85 -19.79 18.10
CA GLU A 4 -6.87 -20.42 16.78
C GLU A 4 -6.50 -19.41 15.69
N LEU A 5 -5.62 -19.81 14.76
CA LEU A 5 -5.21 -18.97 13.64
C LEU A 5 -5.98 -19.36 12.38
N VAL A 6 -6.81 -18.44 11.90
CA VAL A 6 -7.54 -18.59 10.63
C VAL A 6 -6.83 -17.79 9.54
N GLY A 7 -6.34 -18.47 8.51
CA GLY A 7 -5.62 -17.85 7.39
C GLY A 7 -6.55 -17.32 6.30
N PHE A 8 -6.27 -16.10 5.82
CA PHE A 8 -6.96 -15.46 4.71
C PHE A 8 -6.01 -15.26 3.52
N SER A 9 -6.55 -15.28 2.29
CA SER A 9 -5.76 -15.03 1.07
C SER A 9 -6.58 -14.37 -0.02
N GLY A 10 -5.90 -13.65 -0.92
CA GLY A 10 -6.54 -12.97 -2.05
C GLY A 10 -7.49 -11.85 -1.60
N SER A 11 -8.67 -11.80 -2.23
CA SER A 11 -9.69 -10.76 -2.01
C SER A 11 -10.57 -10.99 -0.78
N LEU A 12 -10.43 -12.15 -0.11
CA LEU A 12 -11.17 -12.44 1.13
C LEU A 12 -10.46 -11.73 2.29
N LEU A 13 -11.14 -10.77 2.90
CA LEU A 13 -10.64 -10.01 4.04
C LEU A 13 -11.39 -10.39 5.32
N PRO A 14 -10.72 -10.43 6.48
CA PRO A 14 -11.31 -10.97 7.71
C PRO A 14 -12.31 -10.03 8.38
N ASN A 15 -12.53 -8.81 7.86
CA ASN A 15 -13.48 -7.85 8.45
C ASN A 15 -14.92 -8.35 8.45
N ASP A 16 -15.39 -8.94 7.35
CA ASP A 16 -16.76 -9.46 7.27
C ASP A 16 -17.00 -10.56 8.32
N ALA A 17 -16.11 -11.55 8.38
CA ALA A 17 -16.16 -12.64 9.37
C ALA A 17 -16.07 -12.11 10.81
N THR A 18 -15.24 -11.09 11.06
CA THR A 18 -15.13 -10.47 12.39
C THR A 18 -16.40 -9.71 12.76
N ASN A 19 -17.00 -8.99 11.81
CA ASN A 19 -18.23 -8.22 12.04
C ASN A 19 -19.44 -9.14 12.29
N HIS A 20 -19.47 -10.33 11.68
CA HIS A 20 -20.50 -11.35 11.91
C HIS A 20 -20.26 -12.22 13.15
N GLY A 21 -19.15 -12.01 13.88
CA GLY A 21 -18.81 -12.79 15.07
C GLY A 21 -18.30 -14.20 14.79
N GLU A 22 -17.90 -14.49 13.55
CA GLU A 22 -17.20 -15.73 13.19
C GLU A 22 -15.73 -15.71 13.64
N LEU A 23 -15.15 -14.51 13.76
CA LEU A 23 -13.84 -14.28 14.36
C LEU A 23 -13.96 -13.29 15.53
N ASP A 24 -13.27 -13.58 16.64
CA ASP A 24 -13.24 -12.65 17.79
C ASP A 24 -12.41 -11.39 17.51
N ALA A 25 -11.37 -11.51 16.68
CA ALA A 25 -10.49 -10.42 16.28
C ALA A 25 -9.77 -10.73 14.95
N ASN A 26 -9.28 -9.68 14.28
CA ASN A 26 -8.38 -9.81 13.14
C ASN A 26 -7.18 -8.85 13.25
N VAL A 27 -6.07 -9.21 12.58
CA VAL A 27 -4.80 -8.45 12.58
C VAL A 27 -4.23 -8.41 11.17
N PHE A 28 -4.70 -7.48 10.33
CA PHE A 28 -4.22 -7.37 8.94
C PHE A 28 -4.15 -5.94 8.38
N GLN A 29 -4.79 -4.97 9.02
CA GLN A 29 -5.12 -3.67 8.44
C GLN A 29 -4.62 -2.51 9.31
N HIS A 30 -4.47 -1.33 8.69
CA HIS A 30 -4.24 -0.07 9.38
C HIS A 30 -5.54 0.71 9.61
N ARG A 31 -5.50 1.69 10.52
CA ARG A 31 -6.66 2.52 10.88
C ARG A 31 -7.40 3.15 9.69
N PRO A 32 -6.73 3.75 8.68
CA PRO A 32 -7.44 4.29 7.52
C PRO A 32 -8.22 3.25 6.72
N PHE A 33 -7.74 2.00 6.67
CA PHE A 33 -8.41 0.91 5.96
C PHE A 33 -9.66 0.49 6.73
N LEU A 34 -9.53 0.29 8.04
CA LEU A 34 -10.65 -0.02 8.92
C LEU A 34 -11.76 1.04 8.81
N GLU A 35 -11.39 2.33 8.83
CA GLU A 35 -12.36 3.42 8.71
C GLU A 35 -13.07 3.41 7.36
N GLN A 36 -12.33 3.25 6.26
CA GLN A 36 -12.90 3.18 4.93
C GLN A 36 -13.81 1.94 4.76
N ASP A 37 -13.39 0.79 5.28
CA ASP A 37 -14.14 -0.45 5.15
C ASP A 37 -15.41 -0.44 6.00
N ASN A 38 -15.35 0.14 7.22
CA ASN A 38 -16.52 0.42 8.04
C ASN A 38 -17.51 1.35 7.31
N GLN A 39 -17.02 2.42 6.66
CA GLN A 39 -17.88 3.33 5.89
C GLN A 39 -18.51 2.65 4.67
N ALA A 40 -17.77 1.78 3.98
CA ALA A 40 -18.24 1.12 2.77
C ALA A 40 -19.27 0.02 3.06
N HIS A 41 -19.10 -0.75 4.14
CA HIS A 41 -19.91 -1.93 4.42
C HIS A 41 -20.83 -1.78 5.63
N GLY A 42 -20.77 -0.67 6.36
CA GLY A 42 -21.57 -0.43 7.57
C GLY A 42 -21.13 -1.27 8.77
N TYR A 43 -19.90 -1.78 8.75
CA TYR A 43 -19.33 -2.52 9.88
C TYR A 43 -19.14 -1.63 11.10
N LYS A 44 -19.15 -2.25 12.28
CA LYS A 44 -18.96 -1.58 13.58
C LYS A 44 -17.64 -1.97 14.25
N LEU A 45 -16.67 -2.36 13.45
CA LEU A 45 -15.38 -2.81 13.93
C LEU A 45 -14.58 -1.63 14.51
N VAL A 46 -13.81 -1.89 15.57
CA VAL A 46 -13.00 -0.89 16.26
C VAL A 46 -11.58 -1.40 16.47
N ALA A 47 -10.61 -0.48 16.43
CA ALA A 47 -9.24 -0.80 16.78
C ALA A 47 -9.11 -0.95 18.30
N VAL A 48 -8.76 -2.17 18.76
CA VAL A 48 -8.57 -2.49 20.19
C VAL A 48 -7.13 -2.35 20.67
N GLY A 49 -6.18 -2.22 19.75
CA GLY A 49 -4.75 -2.04 20.01
C GLY A 49 -4.00 -1.76 18.73
N ASN A 50 -2.74 -1.31 18.86
CA ASN A 50 -1.82 -1.19 17.73
C ASN A 50 -0.84 -2.36 17.75
N THR A 51 -0.39 -2.80 16.58
CA THR A 51 0.61 -3.85 16.41
C THR A 51 1.94 -3.26 15.96
N PHE A 52 2.14 -3.10 14.64
CA PHE A 52 3.37 -2.59 14.05
C PHE A 52 3.07 -1.65 12.88
N VAL A 53 3.93 -0.66 12.67
CA VAL A 53 3.95 0.09 11.41
C VAL A 53 4.82 -0.69 10.42
N PHE A 54 4.17 -1.24 9.41
CA PHE A 54 4.83 -1.88 8.29
C PHE A 54 5.01 -0.85 7.18
N PRO A 55 6.26 -0.42 6.87
CA PRO A 55 6.46 0.62 5.87
C PRO A 55 6.03 0.12 4.49
N MET A 56 5.51 1.05 3.68
CA MET A 56 5.33 0.85 2.25
C MET A 56 6.60 1.28 1.53
N ALA A 57 7.00 0.59 0.46
CA ALA A 57 8.24 0.90 -0.23
C ALA A 57 8.12 0.70 -1.75
N GLY A 58 8.87 1.48 -2.51
CA GLY A 58 9.09 1.28 -3.93
C GLY A 58 10.21 0.27 -4.16
N TYR A 59 9.95 -0.75 -4.98
CA TYR A 59 10.90 -1.79 -5.34
C TYR A 59 11.14 -1.80 -6.84
N SER A 60 12.35 -2.19 -7.26
CA SER A 60 12.68 -2.35 -8.67
C SER A 60 13.73 -3.43 -8.88
N LYS A 61 13.58 -4.19 -9.97
CA LYS A 61 14.64 -5.06 -10.50
C LYS A 61 15.58 -4.35 -11.48
N LYS A 62 15.22 -3.15 -11.94
CA LYS A 62 15.94 -2.40 -12.98
C LYS A 62 16.77 -1.25 -12.43
N ILE A 63 16.32 -0.63 -11.34
CA ILE A 63 16.97 0.53 -10.74
C ILE A 63 17.20 0.32 -9.23
N LYS A 64 18.10 1.12 -8.67
CA LYS A 64 18.52 1.06 -7.25
C LYS A 64 18.25 2.35 -6.50
N THR A 65 18.07 3.47 -7.19
CA THR A 65 17.83 4.78 -6.55
C THR A 65 16.74 5.56 -7.27
N VAL A 66 16.05 6.44 -6.54
CA VAL A 66 15.00 7.32 -7.08
C VAL A 66 15.50 8.14 -8.27
N ALA A 67 16.76 8.57 -8.24
CA ALA A 67 17.38 9.37 -9.31
C ALA A 67 17.45 8.65 -10.66
N GLN A 68 17.39 7.31 -10.67
CA GLN A 68 17.42 6.50 -11.90
C GLN A 68 16.04 6.34 -12.56
N ILE A 69 14.96 6.83 -11.92
CA ILE A 69 13.62 6.84 -12.52
C ILE A 69 13.65 7.76 -13.74
N LYS A 70 13.46 7.16 -14.92
CA LYS A 70 13.48 7.88 -16.19
C LYS A 70 12.14 8.56 -16.47
N GLU A 71 12.17 9.49 -17.41
CA GLU A 71 10.95 10.03 -18.00
C GLU A 71 10.13 8.90 -18.64
N GLY A 72 8.82 8.92 -18.47
CA GLY A 72 7.92 7.89 -18.98
C GLY A 72 7.94 6.56 -18.22
N ALA A 73 8.67 6.46 -17.11
CA ALA A 73 8.76 5.23 -16.32
C ALA A 73 7.39 4.78 -15.80
N THR A 74 7.16 3.46 -15.80
CA THR A 74 5.92 2.88 -15.27
C THR A 74 6.06 2.60 -13.78
N VAL A 75 5.15 3.16 -12.99
CA VAL A 75 5.06 2.93 -11.54
C VAL A 75 3.78 2.16 -11.24
N ALA A 76 3.93 0.92 -10.81
CA ALA A 76 2.83 0.08 -10.34
C ALA A 76 2.47 0.41 -8.89
N ILE A 77 1.21 0.66 -8.60
CA ILE A 77 0.70 1.02 -7.26
C ILE A 77 -0.57 0.24 -6.93
N PRO A 78 -0.91 0.04 -5.64
CA PRO A 78 -2.17 -0.60 -5.24
C PRO A 78 -3.39 0.22 -5.70
N ASN A 79 -4.49 -0.46 -5.98
CA ASN A 79 -5.74 0.13 -6.46
C ASN A 79 -6.84 0.27 -5.40
N ASP A 80 -6.65 -0.24 -4.18
CA ASP A 80 -7.59 0.02 -3.08
C ASP A 80 -7.44 1.48 -2.59
N PRO A 81 -8.53 2.17 -2.19
CA PRO A 81 -8.49 3.62 -1.98
C PRO A 81 -7.43 4.11 -0.99
N THR A 82 -7.24 3.36 0.10
CA THR A 82 -6.33 3.78 1.17
C THR A 82 -4.87 3.54 0.82
N ASN A 83 -4.54 2.40 0.23
CA ASN A 83 -3.17 2.12 -0.17
C ASN A 83 -2.79 2.86 -1.47
N LEU A 84 -3.76 3.11 -2.37
CA LEU A 84 -3.59 4.01 -3.52
C LEU A 84 -3.15 5.40 -3.04
N GLY A 85 -3.92 5.96 -2.11
CA GLY A 85 -3.62 7.26 -1.51
C GLY A 85 -2.25 7.27 -0.83
N ARG A 86 -1.94 6.22 -0.06
CA ARG A 86 -0.63 6.02 0.58
C ARG A 86 0.53 5.99 -0.42
N ALA A 87 0.39 5.25 -1.52
CA ALA A 87 1.41 5.15 -2.56
C ALA A 87 1.64 6.49 -3.27
N LEU A 88 0.56 7.22 -3.57
CA LEU A 88 0.65 8.56 -4.18
C LEU A 88 1.30 9.58 -3.24
N LEU A 89 0.96 9.55 -1.94
CA LEU A 89 1.60 10.40 -0.93
C LEU A 89 3.10 10.08 -0.79
N LEU A 90 3.49 8.81 -0.90
CA LEU A 90 4.89 8.40 -0.93
C LEU A 90 5.61 8.94 -2.18
N LEU A 91 4.99 8.85 -3.36
CA LEU A 91 5.55 9.44 -4.59
C LEU A 91 5.71 10.96 -4.48
N GLN A 92 4.74 11.65 -3.88
CA GLN A 92 4.84 13.09 -3.63
C GLN A 92 6.00 13.42 -2.68
N LYS A 93 6.18 12.64 -1.63
CA LYS A 93 7.27 12.82 -0.66
C LYS A 93 8.65 12.66 -1.31
N GLU A 94 8.78 11.73 -2.24
CA GLU A 94 9.97 11.52 -3.06
C GLU A 94 10.12 12.56 -4.19
N LYS A 95 9.22 13.56 -4.24
CA LYS A 95 9.20 14.65 -5.23
C LYS A 95 9.10 14.16 -6.68
N LEU A 96 8.42 13.03 -6.87
CA LEU A 96 8.18 12.44 -8.19
C LEU A 96 6.91 12.99 -8.85
N ILE A 97 5.95 13.39 -8.04
CA ILE A 97 4.68 14.03 -8.44
C ILE A 97 4.31 15.10 -7.42
N THR A 98 3.35 15.97 -7.77
CA THR A 98 2.69 16.90 -6.85
C THR A 98 1.19 16.58 -6.84
N LEU A 99 0.58 16.42 -5.67
CA LEU A 99 -0.85 16.16 -5.51
C LEU A 99 -1.61 17.44 -5.15
N LYS A 100 -2.89 17.47 -5.50
CA LYS A 100 -3.82 18.52 -5.10
C LYS A 100 -3.95 18.56 -3.57
N GLU A 101 -3.89 19.76 -3.01
CA GLU A 101 -4.08 19.97 -1.57
C GLU A 101 -5.50 19.61 -1.09
N GLY A 102 -5.63 19.33 0.20
CA GLY A 102 -6.92 19.07 0.85
C GLY A 102 -7.51 17.68 0.62
N LYS A 103 -6.73 16.73 0.06
CA LYS A 103 -7.17 15.36 -0.21
C LYS A 103 -6.98 14.37 0.94
N GLY A 104 -6.30 14.79 2.00
CA GLY A 104 -6.04 13.94 3.17
C GLY A 104 -5.31 12.65 2.78
N LEU A 105 -5.83 11.51 3.25
CA LEU A 105 -5.24 10.18 3.02
C LEU A 105 -5.80 9.44 1.79
N LEU A 106 -6.73 10.08 1.05
CA LEU A 106 -7.41 9.45 -0.09
C LEU A 106 -7.22 10.21 -1.43
N PRO A 107 -6.01 10.70 -1.78
CA PRO A 107 -5.78 11.20 -3.13
C PRO A 107 -5.87 10.05 -4.15
N THR A 108 -6.25 10.39 -5.38
CA THR A 108 -6.29 9.49 -6.53
C THR A 108 -5.32 9.94 -7.62
N ALA A 109 -5.11 9.14 -8.67
CA ALA A 109 -4.29 9.56 -9.81
C ALA A 109 -4.82 10.83 -10.50
N LEU A 110 -6.13 11.10 -10.41
CA LEU A 110 -6.77 12.32 -10.93
C LEU A 110 -6.40 13.58 -10.13
N ASP A 111 -5.85 13.41 -8.92
CA ASP A 111 -5.41 14.50 -8.07
C ASP A 111 -3.94 14.89 -8.31
N ILE A 112 -3.26 14.27 -9.28
CA ILE A 112 -1.90 14.63 -9.68
C ILE A 112 -1.94 15.96 -10.44
N THR A 113 -1.30 16.98 -9.87
CA THR A 113 -1.21 18.34 -10.44
C THR A 113 0.09 18.57 -11.20
N GLU A 114 1.18 17.90 -10.81
CA GLU A 114 2.45 17.94 -11.51
C GLU A 114 3.05 16.53 -11.63
N ASN A 115 3.54 16.19 -12.82
CA ASN A 115 4.22 14.93 -13.11
C ASN A 115 5.40 15.21 -14.07
N PRO A 116 6.49 15.83 -13.57
CA PRO A 116 7.59 16.33 -14.40
C PRO A 116 8.35 15.24 -15.15
N ARG A 117 8.24 13.98 -14.69
CA ARG A 117 8.84 12.80 -15.36
C ARG A 117 7.84 12.03 -16.21
N HIS A 118 6.61 12.54 -16.42
CA HIS A 118 5.57 11.86 -17.20
C HIS A 118 5.39 10.38 -16.81
N LEU A 119 5.45 10.09 -15.50
CA LEU A 119 5.32 8.75 -14.95
C LEU A 119 3.98 8.13 -15.37
N GLN A 120 4.01 6.87 -15.78
CA GLN A 120 2.83 6.09 -16.11
C GLN A 120 2.37 5.35 -14.86
N ILE A 121 1.24 5.77 -14.29
CA ILE A 121 0.70 5.15 -13.08
C ILE A 121 -0.14 3.94 -13.48
N MET A 122 0.26 2.76 -12.99
CA MET A 122 -0.45 1.50 -13.24
C MET A 122 -1.04 0.99 -11.93
N GLU A 123 -2.35 1.05 -11.81
CA GLU A 123 -3.08 0.61 -10.62
C GLU A 123 -3.42 -0.88 -10.70
N LEU A 124 -3.05 -1.64 -9.66
CA LEU A 124 -3.25 -3.10 -9.58
C LEU A 124 -3.70 -3.52 -8.18
N GLU A 125 -4.25 -4.73 -8.06
CA GLU A 125 -4.49 -5.31 -6.74
C GLU A 125 -3.17 -5.50 -5.98
N GLY A 126 -3.15 -5.11 -4.70
CA GLY A 126 -1.92 -5.13 -3.88
C GLY A 126 -1.19 -6.48 -3.88
N ALA A 127 -1.94 -7.59 -3.86
CA ALA A 127 -1.41 -8.95 -3.89
C ALA A 127 -0.69 -9.31 -5.21
N GLN A 128 -0.93 -8.58 -6.29
CA GLN A 128 -0.31 -8.81 -7.60
C GLN A 128 1.03 -8.06 -7.75
N LEU A 129 1.23 -6.98 -6.98
CA LEU A 129 2.40 -6.10 -7.12
C LEU A 129 3.76 -6.79 -6.97
N PRO A 130 3.96 -7.78 -6.08
CA PRO A 130 5.23 -8.51 -6.03
C PRO A 130 5.59 -9.21 -7.35
N ARG A 131 4.59 -9.70 -8.10
CA ARG A 131 4.80 -10.45 -9.35
C ARG A 131 5.15 -9.53 -10.52
N VAL A 132 4.64 -8.30 -10.52
CA VAL A 132 4.90 -7.36 -11.63
C VAL A 132 6.30 -6.78 -11.61
N LEU A 133 7.10 -7.03 -10.56
CA LEU A 133 8.52 -6.70 -10.54
C LEU A 133 9.32 -7.40 -11.65
N ASP A 134 8.82 -8.51 -12.18
CA ASP A 134 9.39 -9.23 -13.33
C ASP A 134 8.87 -8.74 -14.68
N ASP A 135 7.86 -7.86 -14.71
CA ASP A 135 7.31 -7.33 -15.96
C ASP A 135 8.30 -6.33 -16.58
N PRO A 136 8.73 -6.53 -17.83
CA PRO A 136 9.65 -5.61 -18.51
C PRO A 136 9.08 -4.20 -18.72
N LYS A 137 7.77 -3.98 -18.57
CA LYS A 137 7.13 -2.66 -18.64
C LYS A 137 7.14 -1.92 -17.31
N VAL A 138 7.33 -2.61 -16.18
CA VAL A 138 7.29 -2.01 -14.84
C VAL A 138 8.69 -1.59 -14.41
N ASP A 139 8.86 -0.32 -14.07
CA ASP A 139 10.15 0.20 -13.61
C ASP A 139 10.24 0.24 -12.09
N VAL A 140 9.13 0.55 -11.43
CA VAL A 140 9.00 0.52 -9.97
C VAL A 140 7.64 -0.04 -9.59
N ALA A 141 7.56 -0.86 -8.55
CA ALA A 141 6.30 -1.23 -7.91
C ALA A 141 6.31 -0.77 -6.45
N ILE A 142 5.27 -0.05 -6.01
CA ILE A 142 5.11 0.38 -4.62
C ILE A 142 4.29 -0.65 -3.87
N ILE A 143 4.92 -1.36 -2.94
CA ILE A 143 4.36 -2.57 -2.32
C ILE A 143 4.28 -2.38 -0.80
N SER A 144 3.15 -2.77 -0.21
CA SER A 144 3.03 -2.89 1.25
C SER A 144 3.86 -4.08 1.76
N THR A 145 4.49 -3.94 2.93
CA THR A 145 5.30 -5.03 3.52
C THR A 145 4.49 -6.31 3.76
N THR A 146 3.16 -6.24 3.86
CA THR A 146 2.30 -7.44 3.98
C THR A 146 2.41 -8.37 2.77
N TYR A 147 2.62 -7.84 1.56
CA TYR A 147 2.65 -8.65 0.33
C TYR A 147 4.05 -9.13 -0.07
N ILE A 148 5.10 -8.57 0.50
CA ILE A 148 6.48 -9.00 0.21
C ILE A 148 6.95 -10.15 1.11
N GLN A 149 6.18 -10.57 2.11
CA GLN A 149 6.57 -11.69 2.99
C GLN A 149 6.77 -13.01 2.23
N GLN A 150 6.06 -13.19 1.12
CA GLN A 150 6.23 -14.34 0.22
C GLN A 150 7.45 -14.17 -0.71
N THR A 151 8.09 -13.00 -0.70
CA THR A 151 9.31 -12.70 -1.44
C THR A 151 10.52 -12.74 -0.49
N ARG A 152 11.72 -12.73 -1.06
CA ARG A 152 12.96 -12.56 -0.27
C ARG A 152 13.37 -11.09 -0.11
N LEU A 153 12.47 -10.14 -0.40
CA LEU A 153 12.76 -8.72 -0.38
C LEU A 153 12.64 -8.15 1.03
N SER A 154 13.61 -7.31 1.41
CA SER A 154 13.57 -6.48 2.61
C SER A 154 13.28 -5.03 2.23
N PRO A 155 12.30 -4.34 2.86
CA PRO A 155 12.09 -2.91 2.67
C PRO A 155 13.35 -2.09 2.92
N VAL A 156 14.18 -2.48 3.90
CA VAL A 156 15.36 -1.69 4.29
C VAL A 156 16.54 -1.90 3.35
N HIS A 157 16.66 -3.08 2.75
CA HIS A 157 17.83 -3.42 1.93
C HIS A 157 17.57 -3.38 0.41
N ASP A 158 16.34 -3.64 -0.01
CA ASP A 158 16.00 -3.86 -1.43
C ASP A 158 15.08 -2.77 -2.01
N SER A 159 14.63 -1.80 -1.21
CA SER A 159 13.82 -0.70 -1.71
C SER A 159 14.65 0.35 -2.46
N VAL A 160 14.01 0.97 -3.44
CA VAL A 160 14.47 2.18 -4.13
C VAL A 160 14.19 3.42 -3.26
N PHE A 161 13.05 3.40 -2.57
CA PHE A 161 12.60 4.39 -1.59
C PHE A 161 11.59 3.73 -0.62
N ILE A 162 11.47 4.27 0.60
CA ILE A 162 10.69 3.68 1.69
C ILE A 162 9.95 4.76 2.47
N GLU A 163 8.71 4.44 2.88
CA GLU A 163 7.93 5.26 3.79
C GLU A 163 8.68 5.49 5.11
N ASP A 164 8.51 6.66 5.72
CA ASP A 164 9.14 6.90 7.02
C ASP A 164 8.44 6.14 8.15
N LYS A 165 9.06 6.20 9.33
CA LYS A 165 8.49 5.61 10.55
C LYS A 165 7.29 6.41 11.09
N ASN A 166 7.10 7.66 10.65
CA ASN A 166 6.05 8.55 11.13
C ASN A 166 4.85 8.48 10.17
N SER A 167 4.25 7.29 10.11
CA SER A 167 3.20 6.97 9.17
C SER A 167 1.82 7.00 9.85
N PRO A 168 0.79 7.64 9.25
CA PRO A 168 -0.59 7.56 9.77
C PRO A 168 -1.22 6.17 9.55
N TYR A 169 -0.52 5.27 8.84
CA TYR A 169 -0.97 3.93 8.49
C TYR A 169 -0.51 2.88 9.52
N VAL A 170 -0.70 3.18 10.81
CA VAL A 170 -0.43 2.21 11.89
C VAL A 170 -1.50 1.13 11.93
N ASN A 171 -1.04 -0.12 12.04
CA ASN A 171 -1.88 -1.30 12.31
C ASN A 171 -2.17 -1.44 13.80
#